data_AF-L1Q271-F1
#
_entry.id   AF-L1Q271-F1
#
_cell.length_a   1.000
_cell.length_b   1.000
_cell.length_c   1.000
_cell.angle_alpha   90.00
_cell.angle_beta   90.00
_cell.angle_gamma   90.00
#
_symmetry.space_group_name_H-M   'P 1'
#
loop_
_entity.id
_entity.type
_entity.pdbx_description
1 polymer ?
#
loop_
_entity_poly.entity_id
_entity_poly.type
_entity_poly.pdbx_seq_one_letter_code
_entity_poly.pdbx_strand_id
1 'polypeptide(L)'
;MKSKAGVKMKLTKTQNRFIKNKSMGFSLMKGKSLTGKTMASIHRVINLENNYCLYENDKILYLNSDLNKLEEGKKIYDENNKSNEFYSLFSIDKNRVEFALIRDFINIYSNRYKEENKLNLKNANDSIVNEVLNSEAFIDNLSMFRKKSKLLSKLTVKEIYNEIMWIKACDFTRDEYSNIHRKGRKYRVIKNSYSRDAIYSLMELYTSLIWDKGYMDIYDEIIFAAKYANKIGSKYTHIVLDEVENLTRSEIKFVKSLYETKTYSSFIFIFNNEKQIDENKWLIKGRKLNTLGADFKGKSFTFKKDFKEEKVTRDEYMEKFRYINLKYKNIVDFNLDTSSSKKEIFLDDNTIFNEDEIVEINVFNDIAAGNPIEMNDEIKEKFYLPKGWLERGKDTFILHVKGDSMIDKNINDGDLVVIKKQNTAYNNDIVAASIDGEATLKTLKLNEKKPILIAANPKYGAIPLEGKEVSIIGVAIGVIKK
;
A
#
# COMPACT_ATOMS: atom_id res chain seq x y z
N MET A 1 10.43 14.15 25.99
CA MET A 1 9.20 13.73 25.27
C MET A 1 9.55 12.49 24.45
N LYS A 2 8.91 11.35 24.73
CA LYS A 2 9.22 10.06 24.07
C LYS A 2 8.84 10.13 22.58
N SER A 3 9.82 9.95 21.68
CA SER A 3 9.57 9.80 20.25
C SER A 3 8.90 8.44 19.99
N LYS A 4 7.77 8.44 19.30
CA LYS A 4 7.04 7.22 18.91
C LYS A 4 7.85 6.53 17.80
N ALA A 5 8.38 5.35 18.09
CA ALA A 5 9.00 4.46 17.12
C ALA A 5 8.02 4.17 15.96
N GLY A 6 8.50 4.31 14.72
CA GLY A 6 7.73 4.02 13.51
C GLY A 6 7.44 2.52 13.39
N VAL A 7 6.16 2.15 13.46
CA VAL A 7 5.68 0.79 13.25
C VAL A 7 5.73 0.49 11.75
N LYS A 8 6.69 -0.31 11.27
CA LYS A 8 6.69 -0.77 9.88
C LYS A 8 6.06 -2.14 9.74
N MET A 9 5.10 -2.20 8.83
CA MET A 9 4.07 -3.23 8.78
C MET A 9 4.48 -4.38 7.84
N LYS A 10 4.67 -5.62 8.36
CA LYS A 10 4.99 -6.77 7.49
C LYS A 10 3.77 -7.25 6.72
N LEU A 11 3.74 -6.95 5.42
CA LEU A 11 2.68 -7.38 4.51
C LEU A 11 2.71 -8.91 4.30
N THR A 12 1.54 -9.53 4.42
CA THR A 12 1.34 -10.95 4.11
C THR A 12 1.59 -11.26 2.63
N LYS A 13 1.85 -12.53 2.28
CA LYS A 13 1.97 -12.97 0.87
C LYS A 13 0.78 -12.55 0.02
N THR A 14 -0.44 -12.61 0.57
CA THR A 14 -1.67 -12.22 -0.13
C THR A 14 -1.77 -10.71 -0.35
N GLN A 15 -1.38 -9.90 0.64
CA GLN A 15 -1.30 -8.45 0.51
C GLN A 15 -0.25 -8.05 -0.53
N ASN A 16 0.94 -8.66 -0.49
CA ASN A 16 1.98 -8.44 -1.49
C ASN A 16 1.54 -8.83 -2.91
N ARG A 17 0.82 -9.94 -3.06
CA ARG A 17 0.24 -10.37 -4.34
C ARG A 17 -0.77 -9.35 -4.87
N PHE A 18 -1.58 -8.75 -3.99
CA PHE A 18 -2.50 -7.67 -4.35
C PHE A 18 -1.76 -6.41 -4.79
N ILE A 19 -0.78 -5.95 -4.01
CA ILE A 19 0.00 -4.73 -4.28
C ILE A 19 0.74 -4.83 -5.62
N LYS A 20 1.38 -5.97 -5.89
CA LYS A 20 2.15 -6.22 -7.12
C LYS A 20 1.32 -6.78 -8.27
N ASN A 21 -0.01 -6.80 -8.15
CA ASN A 21 -0.88 -7.39 -9.17
C ASN A 21 -0.75 -6.65 -10.51
N LYS A 22 -0.39 -7.38 -11.57
CA LYS A 22 -0.31 -6.83 -12.94
C LYS A 22 -1.65 -6.83 -13.68
N SER A 23 -2.64 -7.56 -13.17
CA SER A 23 -3.96 -7.62 -13.80
C SER A 23 -4.75 -6.34 -13.54
N MET A 24 -5.09 -5.63 -14.61
CA MET A 24 -5.76 -4.32 -14.60
C MET A 24 -7.28 -4.44 -14.75
N GLY A 25 -7.98 -3.30 -14.65
CA GLY A 25 -9.44 -3.20 -14.61
C GLY A 25 -10.01 -3.36 -13.20
N PHE A 26 -11.22 -3.93 -13.11
CA PHE A 26 -11.92 -4.11 -11.84
C PHE A 26 -11.29 -5.23 -10.99
N SER A 27 -11.01 -4.92 -9.73
CA SER A 27 -10.51 -5.87 -8.74
C SER A 27 -11.21 -5.68 -7.40
N LEU A 28 -11.15 -6.71 -6.56
CA LEU A 28 -11.85 -6.75 -5.29
C LEU A 28 -10.90 -7.20 -4.17
N MET A 29 -10.77 -6.37 -3.14
CA MET A 29 -10.12 -6.72 -1.89
C MET A 29 -11.17 -6.91 -0.81
N LYS A 30 -11.15 -8.03 -0.09
CA LYS A 30 -12.12 -8.32 0.98
C LYS A 30 -11.48 -8.91 2.23
N GLY A 31 -11.99 -8.54 3.40
CA GLY A 31 -11.49 -9.03 4.69
C GLY A 31 -12.25 -8.40 5.86
N LYS A 32 -12.10 -8.94 7.07
CA LYS A 32 -12.68 -8.36 8.30
C LYS A 32 -12.00 -7.03 8.67
N SER A 33 -12.53 -6.29 9.65
CA SER A 33 -11.82 -5.16 10.24
C SER A 33 -10.48 -5.61 10.77
N LEU A 34 -9.51 -4.69 10.75
CA LEU A 34 -8.13 -5.02 11.12
C LEU A 34 -7.65 -6.24 10.33
N THR A 35 -7.65 -6.22 8.99
CA THR A 35 -6.95 -7.24 8.16
C THR A 35 -5.85 -6.60 7.29
N GLY A 36 -5.49 -5.35 7.58
CA GLY A 36 -4.48 -4.57 6.84
C GLY A 36 -4.95 -4.10 5.46
N LYS A 37 -6.27 -3.97 5.25
CA LYS A 37 -6.87 -3.52 3.98
C LYS A 37 -6.39 -2.13 3.61
N THR A 38 -6.51 -1.16 4.52
CA THR A 38 -6.10 0.24 4.32
C THR A 38 -4.64 0.31 3.91
N MET A 39 -3.72 -0.25 4.70
CA MET A 39 -2.29 -0.25 4.36
C MET A 39 -2.00 -0.92 3.00
N ALA A 40 -2.60 -2.09 2.71
CA ALA A 40 -2.41 -2.75 1.43
C ALA A 40 -2.94 -1.91 0.25
N SER A 41 -4.04 -1.18 0.44
CA SER A 41 -4.57 -0.25 -0.56
C SER A 41 -3.65 0.95 -0.80
N ILE A 42 -3.06 1.51 0.26
CA ILE A 42 -2.12 2.63 0.14
C ILE A 42 -0.83 2.20 -0.58
N HIS A 43 -0.25 1.05 -0.22
CA HIS A 43 0.89 0.52 -0.98
C HIS A 43 0.55 0.20 -2.44
N ARG A 44 -0.70 -0.20 -2.71
CA ARG A 44 -1.18 -0.38 -4.08
C ARG A 44 -1.30 0.97 -4.82
N VAL A 45 -1.78 2.03 -4.17
CA VAL A 45 -1.79 3.39 -4.73
C VAL A 45 -0.38 3.82 -5.11
N ILE A 46 0.59 3.70 -4.20
CA ILE A 46 2.00 4.03 -4.47
C ILE A 46 2.55 3.19 -5.63
N ASN A 47 2.21 1.89 -5.69
CA ASN A 47 2.61 1.03 -6.80
C ASN A 47 2.01 1.47 -8.14
N LEU A 48 0.73 1.88 -8.15
CA LEU A 48 0.04 2.40 -9.33
C LEU A 48 0.65 3.73 -9.79
N GLU A 49 0.94 4.62 -8.85
CA GLU A 49 1.57 5.91 -9.12
C GLU A 49 2.93 5.72 -9.79
N ASN A 50 3.78 4.87 -9.23
CA ASN A 50 5.16 4.71 -9.70
C ASN A 50 5.28 3.90 -11.00
N ASN A 51 4.33 3.01 -11.30
CA ASN A 51 4.47 2.04 -12.38
C ASN A 51 3.36 2.09 -13.45
N TYR A 52 2.23 2.74 -13.18
CA TYR A 52 1.03 2.68 -14.05
C TYR A 52 0.40 4.05 -14.35
N CYS A 53 0.91 5.14 -13.77
CA CYS A 53 0.63 6.49 -14.25
C CYS A 53 1.66 6.87 -15.33
N LEU A 54 1.39 6.47 -16.57
CA LEU A 54 2.35 6.54 -17.69
C LEU A 54 2.34 7.90 -18.39
N TYR A 55 1.21 8.61 -18.39
CA TYR A 55 1.03 9.90 -19.05
C TYR A 55 0.69 11.00 -18.04
N GLU A 56 0.90 12.27 -18.42
CA GLU A 56 0.65 13.44 -17.55
C GLU A 56 -0.78 13.49 -17.02
N ASN A 57 -1.75 13.06 -17.82
CA ASN A 57 -3.17 13.05 -17.44
C ASN A 57 -3.56 11.86 -16.55
N ASP A 58 -2.65 10.91 -16.28
CA ASP A 58 -2.98 9.78 -15.43
C ASP A 58 -3.04 10.18 -13.95
N LYS A 59 -4.23 9.99 -13.37
CA LYS A 59 -4.53 10.34 -11.97
C LYS A 59 -5.11 9.16 -11.22
N ILE A 60 -4.89 9.16 -9.91
CA ILE A 60 -5.40 8.18 -8.96
C ILE A 60 -6.35 8.87 -8.00
N LEU A 61 -7.56 8.32 -7.83
CA LEU A 61 -8.52 8.77 -6.84
C LEU A 61 -8.69 7.72 -5.75
N TYR A 62 -8.43 8.09 -4.50
CA TYR A 62 -8.72 7.30 -3.32
C TYR A 62 -9.95 7.86 -2.61
N LEU A 63 -11.04 7.09 -2.61
CA LEU A 63 -12.33 7.48 -2.04
C LEU A 63 -12.64 6.69 -0.77
N ASN A 64 -13.13 7.41 0.24
CA ASN A 64 -13.67 6.83 1.46
C ASN A 64 -15.00 7.51 1.85
N SER A 65 -15.85 6.80 2.60
CA SER A 65 -17.04 7.40 3.25
C SER A 65 -16.73 8.06 4.59
N ASP A 66 -15.68 7.63 5.28
CA ASP A 66 -15.29 8.08 6.61
C ASP A 66 -14.07 9.02 6.55
N LEU A 67 -14.20 10.21 7.16
CA LEU A 67 -13.15 11.24 7.18
C LEU A 67 -11.91 10.80 7.96
N ASN A 68 -12.09 10.15 9.11
CA ASN A 68 -10.97 9.75 9.94
C ASN A 68 -10.13 8.69 9.22
N LYS A 69 -10.78 7.72 8.57
CA LYS A 69 -10.08 6.68 7.79
C LYS A 69 -9.42 7.24 6.55
N LEU A 70 -10.04 8.25 5.90
CA LEU A 70 -9.43 8.95 4.78
C LEU A 70 -8.15 9.68 5.21
N GLU A 71 -8.21 10.43 6.31
CA GLU A 71 -7.05 11.15 6.86
C GLU A 71 -5.95 10.20 7.32
N GLU A 72 -6.30 9.07 7.94
CA GLU A 72 -5.35 8.01 8.29
C GLU A 72 -4.67 7.43 7.05
N GLY A 73 -5.45 7.09 6.00
CA GLY A 73 -4.92 6.58 4.74
C GLY A 73 -4.00 7.59 4.04
N LYS A 74 -4.39 8.87 4.04
CA LYS A 74 -3.57 9.96 3.50
C LYS A 74 -2.26 10.13 4.26
N LYS A 75 -2.30 10.08 5.60
CA LYS A 75 -1.11 10.14 6.45
C LYS A 75 -0.15 8.98 6.14
N ILE A 76 -0.67 7.76 6.04
CA ILE A 76 0.13 6.58 5.65
C ILE A 76 0.75 6.79 4.27
N TYR A 77 -0.01 7.33 3.32
CA TYR A 77 0.49 7.64 1.97
C TYR A 77 1.62 8.68 2.02
N ASP A 78 1.42 9.80 2.71
CA ASP A 78 2.41 10.88 2.82
C ASP A 78 3.71 10.41 3.50
N GLU A 79 3.60 9.54 4.51
CA GLU A 79 4.75 8.93 5.20
C GLU A 79 5.53 7.96 4.30
N ASN A 80 4.83 7.16 3.48
CA ASN A 80 5.47 6.15 2.63
C ASN A 80 5.94 6.72 1.28
N ASN A 81 5.27 7.73 0.72
CA ASN A 81 5.64 8.32 -0.57
C ASN A 81 6.97 9.09 -0.48
N LYS A 82 7.21 9.78 0.65
CA LYS A 82 8.50 10.46 0.94
C LYS A 82 9.70 9.52 1.07
N SER A 83 9.47 8.21 1.27
CA SER A 83 10.52 7.21 1.47
C SER A 83 10.97 6.49 0.18
N ASN A 84 10.24 6.69 -0.93
CA ASN A 84 10.53 6.08 -2.22
C ASN A 84 11.01 7.15 -3.21
N GLU A 85 12.19 7.74 -3.00
CA GLU A 85 12.90 8.51 -4.03
C GLU A 85 13.56 7.61 -5.09
N PHE A 86 12.81 6.63 -5.60
CA PHE A 86 13.07 6.13 -6.95
C PHE A 86 12.09 6.85 -7.85
N TYR A 87 12.46 8.06 -8.27
CA TYR A 87 11.81 8.72 -9.38
C TYR A 87 11.91 7.77 -10.58
N SER A 88 10.78 7.18 -10.96
CA SER A 88 10.59 6.68 -12.32
C SER A 88 10.96 7.82 -13.26
N LEU A 89 11.57 7.54 -14.41
CA LEU A 89 11.94 8.53 -15.45
C LEU A 89 10.75 9.45 -15.87
N PHE A 90 9.52 9.13 -15.43
CA PHE A 90 8.27 9.82 -15.75
C PHE A 90 7.59 10.52 -14.56
N SER A 91 8.17 10.54 -13.36
CA SER A 91 7.53 11.07 -12.13
C SER A 91 7.91 12.53 -11.83
N ILE A 92 7.71 13.44 -12.78
CA ILE A 92 7.99 14.88 -12.62
C ILE A 92 6.84 15.61 -11.88
N ASP A 93 5.65 15.00 -11.79
CA ASP A 93 4.45 15.69 -11.32
C ASP A 93 4.03 15.30 -9.89
N LYS A 94 4.03 16.26 -8.96
CA LYS A 94 3.90 16.03 -7.51
C LYS A 94 2.48 15.77 -7.01
N ASN A 95 1.46 15.78 -7.88
CA ASN A 95 0.04 15.76 -7.49
C ASN A 95 -0.83 14.78 -8.30
N ARG A 96 -0.43 13.51 -8.42
CA ARG A 96 -1.19 12.49 -9.17
C ARG A 96 -2.23 11.75 -8.34
N VAL A 97 -2.12 11.78 -7.01
CA VAL A 97 -3.02 11.07 -6.09
C VAL A 97 -3.93 12.06 -5.36
N GLU A 98 -5.22 11.85 -5.46
CA GLU A 98 -6.24 12.62 -4.77
C GLU A 98 -6.95 11.75 -3.73
N PHE A 99 -6.95 12.19 -2.48
CA PHE A 99 -7.72 11.58 -1.38
C PHE A 99 -8.96 12.43 -1.13
N ALA A 100 -10.15 11.84 -1.24
CA ALA A 100 -11.39 12.57 -1.10
C ALA A 100 -12.52 11.76 -0.46
N LEU A 101 -13.46 12.47 0.16
CA LEU A 101 -14.71 11.86 0.58
C LEU A 101 -15.67 11.75 -0.61
N ILE A 102 -16.38 10.63 -0.68
CA ILE A 102 -17.39 10.39 -1.72
C ILE A 102 -18.46 11.49 -1.70
N ARG A 103 -18.89 11.91 -0.49
CA ARG A 103 -19.90 12.97 -0.31
C ARG A 103 -19.48 14.32 -0.87
N ASP A 104 -18.18 14.64 -0.83
CA ASP A 104 -17.67 15.94 -1.28
C ASP A 104 -17.75 16.00 -2.81
N PHE A 105 -17.38 14.91 -3.47
CA PHE A 105 -17.54 14.75 -4.91
C PHE A 105 -19.01 14.78 -5.35
N ILE A 106 -19.90 14.10 -4.63
CA ILE A 106 -21.34 14.15 -4.89
C ILE A 106 -21.83 15.60 -4.82
N ASN A 107 -21.50 16.32 -3.75
CA ASN A 107 -21.92 17.71 -3.56
C ASN A 107 -21.40 18.62 -4.70
N ILE A 108 -20.10 18.54 -5.02
CA ILE A 108 -19.49 19.33 -6.09
C ILE A 108 -20.17 19.06 -7.44
N TYR A 109 -20.35 17.79 -7.82
CA TYR A 109 -20.90 17.42 -9.12
C TYR A 109 -22.40 17.68 -9.20
N SER A 110 -23.14 17.49 -8.10
CA SER A 110 -24.56 17.81 -8.00
C SER A 110 -24.81 19.31 -8.11
N ASN A 111 -23.99 20.15 -7.47
CA ASN A 111 -24.11 21.60 -7.60
C ASN A 111 -23.85 22.06 -9.03
N ARG A 112 -22.81 21.54 -9.69
CA ARG A 112 -22.55 21.84 -11.10
C ARG A 112 -23.70 21.41 -12.02
N TYR A 113 -24.29 20.24 -11.76
CA TYR A 113 -25.49 19.80 -12.47
C TYR A 113 -26.64 20.79 -12.30
N LYS A 114 -26.90 21.23 -11.06
CA LYS A 114 -27.97 22.18 -10.75
C LYS A 114 -27.74 23.53 -11.39
N GLU A 115 -26.52 24.06 -11.35
CA GLU A 115 -26.14 25.32 -11.98
C GLU A 115 -26.38 25.26 -13.50
N GLU A 116 -25.90 24.22 -14.16
CA GLU A 116 -26.04 24.05 -15.61
C GLU A 116 -27.51 23.90 -16.05
N ASN A 117 -28.32 23.21 -15.24
CA ASN A 117 -29.74 23.00 -15.51
C ASN A 117 -30.66 24.06 -14.88
N LYS A 118 -30.08 25.12 -14.28
CA LYS A 118 -30.80 26.21 -13.59
C LYS A 118 -31.80 25.71 -12.52
N LEU A 119 -31.43 24.65 -11.81
CA LEU A 119 -32.23 24.06 -10.74
C LEU A 119 -31.94 24.75 -9.41
N ASN A 120 -32.95 25.41 -8.83
CA ASN A 120 -32.86 26.02 -7.50
C ASN A 120 -33.51 25.10 -6.45
N LEU A 121 -32.88 23.96 -6.18
CA LEU A 121 -33.37 22.95 -5.25
C LEU A 121 -32.53 22.91 -3.96
N LYS A 122 -33.21 22.88 -2.81
CA LYS A 122 -32.62 22.73 -1.47
C LYS A 122 -32.78 21.31 -0.94
N ASN A 123 -31.94 20.91 0.02
CA ASN A 123 -32.11 19.60 0.66
C ASN A 123 -33.39 19.58 1.52
N ALA A 124 -34.25 18.59 1.28
CA ALA A 124 -35.47 18.39 2.06
C ALA A 124 -35.14 17.90 3.47
N ASN A 125 -35.90 18.40 4.45
CA ASN A 125 -35.94 17.84 5.80
C ASN A 125 -37.15 16.92 5.97
N ASP A 126 -37.23 16.22 7.11
CA ASP A 126 -38.33 15.29 7.38
C ASP A 126 -39.72 15.95 7.36
N SER A 127 -39.81 17.24 7.71
CA SER A 127 -41.07 17.99 7.67
C SER A 127 -41.59 18.14 6.24
N ILE A 128 -40.73 18.53 5.30
CA ILE A 128 -41.08 18.71 3.88
C ILE A 128 -41.44 17.36 3.26
N VAL A 129 -40.67 16.31 3.57
CA VAL A 129 -40.97 14.95 3.11
C VAL A 129 -42.34 14.52 3.59
N ASN A 130 -42.66 14.73 4.87
CA ASN A 130 -43.99 14.41 5.41
C ASN A 130 -45.10 15.24 4.77
N GLU A 131 -44.86 16.52 4.47
CA GLU A 131 -45.83 17.36 3.77
C GLU A 131 -46.12 16.83 2.36
N VAL A 132 -45.09 16.44 1.60
CA VAL A 132 -45.25 15.84 0.26
C VAL A 132 -46.03 14.53 0.34
N LEU A 133 -45.66 13.64 1.26
CA LEU A 133 -46.29 12.33 1.42
C LEU A 133 -47.75 12.40 1.89
N ASN A 134 -48.13 13.50 2.55
CA ASN A 134 -49.51 13.75 3.00
C ASN A 134 -50.27 14.73 2.09
N SER A 135 -49.67 15.17 0.98
CA SER A 135 -50.35 16.03 0.00
C SER A 135 -51.52 15.28 -0.65
N GLU A 136 -52.56 16.03 -1.00
CA GLU A 136 -53.74 15.50 -1.70
C GLU A 136 -53.35 14.72 -2.96
N ALA A 137 -52.48 15.31 -3.79
CA ALA A 137 -51.97 14.68 -5.01
C ALA A 137 -51.33 13.31 -4.77
N PHE A 138 -50.48 13.17 -3.75
CA PHE A 138 -49.83 11.90 -3.44
C PHE A 138 -50.82 10.87 -2.88
N ILE A 139 -51.68 11.30 -1.95
CA ILE A 139 -52.66 10.43 -1.29
C ILE A 139 -53.72 9.92 -2.26
N ASP A 140 -54.19 10.75 -3.19
CA ASP A 140 -55.19 10.37 -4.19
C ASP A 140 -54.65 9.35 -5.19
N ASN A 141 -53.44 9.58 -5.70
CA ASN A 141 -52.76 8.63 -6.58
C ASN A 141 -52.52 7.30 -5.84
N LEU A 142 -52.04 7.36 -4.60
CA LEU A 142 -51.87 6.16 -3.78
C LEU A 142 -53.20 5.42 -3.57
N SER A 143 -54.28 6.14 -3.27
CA SER A 143 -55.64 5.58 -3.13
C SER A 143 -56.10 4.88 -4.40
N MET A 144 -55.87 5.49 -5.57
CA MET A 144 -56.17 4.89 -6.88
C MET A 144 -55.39 3.58 -7.10
N PHE A 145 -54.09 3.56 -6.79
CA PHE A 145 -53.28 2.34 -6.91
C PHE A 145 -53.73 1.24 -5.92
N ARG A 146 -54.12 1.62 -4.69
CA ARG A 146 -54.61 0.68 -3.67
C ARG A 146 -55.87 -0.07 -4.08
N LYS A 147 -56.78 0.57 -4.84
CA LYS A 147 -58.00 -0.09 -5.36
C LYS A 147 -57.69 -1.29 -6.24
N LYS A 148 -56.57 -1.26 -6.98
CA LYS A 148 -56.16 -2.31 -7.92
C LYS A 148 -55.08 -3.25 -7.36
N SER A 149 -54.52 -2.96 -6.18
CA SER A 149 -53.46 -3.78 -5.56
C SER A 149 -53.76 -4.14 -4.10
N LYS A 150 -54.03 -5.43 -3.86
CA LYS A 150 -54.16 -6.03 -2.51
C LYS A 150 -52.91 -5.91 -1.65
N LEU A 151 -51.74 -5.70 -2.27
CA LEU A 151 -50.48 -5.51 -1.55
C LEU A 151 -50.40 -4.07 -1.05
N LEU A 152 -50.61 -3.09 -1.94
CA LEU A 152 -50.51 -1.67 -1.59
C LEU A 152 -51.57 -1.25 -0.58
N SER A 153 -52.73 -1.90 -0.57
CA SER A 153 -53.78 -1.63 0.43
C SER A 153 -53.35 -1.99 1.85
N LYS A 154 -52.36 -2.87 2.03
CA LYS A 154 -51.84 -3.28 3.33
C LYS A 154 -50.62 -2.48 3.79
N LEU A 155 -49.96 -1.76 2.87
CA LEU A 155 -48.75 -1.00 3.18
C LEU A 155 -49.09 0.40 3.67
N THR A 156 -48.38 0.85 4.70
CA THR A 156 -48.45 2.24 5.17
C THR A 156 -47.75 3.19 4.19
N VAL A 157 -48.06 4.48 4.27
CA VAL A 157 -47.37 5.52 3.46
C VAL A 157 -45.86 5.49 3.69
N LYS A 158 -45.43 5.34 4.95
CA LYS A 158 -44.01 5.21 5.32
C LYS A 158 -43.32 4.01 4.68
N GLU A 159 -44.01 2.88 4.56
CA GLU A 159 -43.44 1.67 3.94
C GLU A 159 -43.33 1.78 2.42
N ILE A 160 -44.28 2.49 1.80
CA ILE A 160 -44.20 2.84 0.38
C ILE A 160 -43.05 3.82 0.16
N TYR A 161 -42.93 4.85 1.00
CA TYR A 161 -41.82 5.79 0.94
C TYR A 161 -40.46 5.11 1.13
N ASN A 162 -40.33 4.16 2.07
CA ASN A 162 -39.10 3.39 2.22
C ASN A 162 -38.75 2.61 0.94
N GLU A 163 -39.74 2.11 0.21
CA GLU A 163 -39.54 1.47 -1.09
C GLU A 163 -39.17 2.46 -2.20
N ILE A 164 -39.79 3.63 -2.24
CA ILE A 164 -39.42 4.74 -3.12
C ILE A 164 -37.95 5.10 -2.92
N MET A 165 -37.53 5.28 -1.66
CA MET A 165 -36.15 5.60 -1.31
C MET A 165 -35.18 4.50 -1.73
N TRP A 166 -35.57 3.23 -1.61
CA TRP A 166 -34.75 2.12 -2.10
C TRP A 166 -34.58 2.13 -3.64
N ILE A 167 -35.63 2.50 -4.38
CA ILE A 167 -35.58 2.66 -5.83
C ILE A 167 -34.58 3.76 -6.20
N LYS A 168 -34.69 4.93 -5.55
CA LYS A 168 -33.81 6.09 -5.78
C LYS A 168 -32.37 5.79 -5.36
N ALA A 169 -32.15 5.18 -4.19
CA ALA A 169 -30.84 4.73 -3.73
C ALA A 169 -30.14 3.81 -4.72
N CYS A 170 -30.90 3.02 -5.49
CA CYS A 170 -30.37 2.12 -6.50
C CYS A 170 -30.29 2.70 -7.91
N ASP A 171 -30.86 3.90 -8.12
CA ASP A 171 -31.05 4.52 -9.43
C ASP A 171 -31.61 3.50 -10.43
N PHE A 172 -32.73 2.85 -10.08
CA PHE A 172 -33.34 1.86 -10.96
C PHE A 172 -34.15 2.55 -12.07
N THR A 173 -33.98 2.07 -13.30
CA THR A 173 -34.99 2.32 -14.33
C THR A 173 -36.27 1.54 -14.00
N ARG A 174 -37.39 1.93 -14.63
CA ARG A 174 -38.67 1.23 -14.46
C ARG A 174 -38.55 -0.26 -14.74
N ASP A 175 -37.87 -0.63 -15.82
CA ASP A 175 -37.63 -2.02 -16.20
C ASP A 175 -36.72 -2.77 -15.21
N GLU A 176 -35.61 -2.14 -14.79
CA GLU A 176 -34.71 -2.73 -13.79
C GLU A 176 -35.47 -3.02 -12.49
N TYR A 177 -36.25 -2.04 -12.00
CA TYR A 177 -37.05 -2.21 -10.80
C TYR A 177 -38.07 -3.34 -10.97
N SER A 178 -38.76 -3.41 -12.10
CA SER A 178 -39.78 -4.42 -12.37
C SER A 178 -39.23 -5.85 -12.28
N ASN A 179 -38.00 -6.06 -12.75
CA ASN A 179 -37.36 -7.38 -12.88
C ASN A 179 -36.42 -7.76 -11.72
N ILE A 180 -35.90 -6.79 -10.95
CA ILE A 180 -34.87 -7.07 -9.93
C ILE A 180 -35.42 -7.86 -8.74
N HIS A 181 -34.57 -8.72 -8.17
CA HIS A 181 -34.83 -9.35 -6.88
C HIS A 181 -34.67 -8.33 -5.74
N ARG A 182 -35.77 -8.07 -5.02
CA ARG A 182 -35.84 -7.25 -3.80
C ARG A 182 -35.26 -7.94 -2.57
N LYS A 183 -34.00 -8.38 -2.66
CA LYS A 183 -33.29 -8.97 -1.51
C LYS A 183 -33.22 -7.96 -0.36
N GLY A 184 -33.38 -8.43 0.87
CA GLY A 184 -33.30 -7.61 2.09
C GLY A 184 -34.51 -6.71 2.35
N ARG A 185 -35.54 -6.71 1.50
CA ARG A 185 -36.73 -5.89 1.67
C ARG A 185 -37.79 -6.63 2.46
N LYS A 186 -38.44 -5.93 3.40
CA LYS A 186 -39.46 -6.47 4.32
C LYS A 186 -40.60 -7.21 3.61
N TYR A 187 -41.09 -6.64 2.51
CA TYR A 187 -42.27 -7.13 1.81
C TYR A 187 -41.90 -7.85 0.53
N ARG A 188 -42.64 -8.92 0.18
CA ARG A 188 -42.54 -9.54 -1.15
C ARG A 188 -43.45 -8.78 -2.13
N VAL A 189 -42.85 -8.20 -3.17
CA VAL A 189 -43.57 -7.65 -4.33
C VAL A 189 -43.20 -8.50 -5.53
N ILE A 190 -44.21 -9.04 -6.21
CA ILE A 190 -44.04 -9.91 -7.39
C ILE A 190 -43.36 -9.11 -8.52
N LYS A 191 -42.44 -9.73 -9.26
CA LYS A 191 -41.78 -9.11 -10.42
C LYS A 191 -42.78 -8.85 -11.53
N ASN A 192 -42.57 -7.83 -12.36
CA ASN A 192 -43.43 -7.52 -13.51
C ASN A 192 -44.92 -7.46 -13.14
N SER A 193 -45.22 -6.91 -11.96
CA SER A 193 -46.58 -6.82 -11.44
C SER A 193 -47.06 -5.38 -11.45
N TYR A 194 -48.38 -5.20 -11.49
CA TYR A 194 -49.02 -3.90 -11.31
C TYR A 194 -48.52 -3.16 -10.07
N SER A 195 -48.29 -3.87 -8.96
CA SER A 195 -47.75 -3.27 -7.74
C SER A 195 -46.35 -2.67 -7.93
N ARG A 196 -45.48 -3.28 -8.75
CA ARG A 196 -44.16 -2.69 -9.06
C ARG A 196 -44.31 -1.41 -9.86
N ASP A 197 -45.12 -1.46 -10.91
CA ASP A 197 -45.35 -0.33 -11.77
C ASP A 197 -45.98 0.86 -11.02
N ALA A 198 -46.96 0.57 -10.16
CA ALA A 198 -47.58 1.55 -9.27
C ALA A 198 -46.58 2.19 -8.30
N ILE A 199 -45.72 1.40 -7.64
CA ILE A 199 -44.70 1.94 -6.73
C ILE A 199 -43.70 2.82 -7.48
N TYR A 200 -43.29 2.42 -8.69
CA TYR A 200 -42.40 3.23 -9.51
C TYR A 200 -43.05 4.56 -9.92
N SER A 201 -44.32 4.51 -10.31
CA SER A 201 -45.09 5.71 -10.65
C SER A 201 -45.27 6.63 -9.43
N LEU A 202 -45.44 6.07 -8.23
CA LEU A 202 -45.44 6.85 -6.98
C LEU A 202 -44.07 7.46 -6.67
N MET A 203 -42.95 6.81 -7.02
CA MET A 203 -41.61 7.38 -6.90
C MET A 203 -41.42 8.59 -7.83
N GLU A 204 -41.87 8.50 -9.07
CA GLU A 204 -41.84 9.62 -10.03
C GLU A 204 -42.71 10.77 -9.53
N LEU A 205 -43.94 10.48 -9.08
CA LEU A 205 -44.84 11.49 -8.52
C LEU A 205 -44.24 12.18 -7.29
N TYR A 206 -43.70 11.42 -6.35
CA TYR A 206 -43.02 11.97 -5.17
C TYR A 206 -41.86 12.89 -5.58
N THR A 207 -41.06 12.48 -6.56
CA THR A 207 -39.92 13.28 -7.06
C THR A 207 -40.39 14.57 -7.74
N SER A 208 -41.48 14.53 -8.50
CA SER A 208 -42.10 15.75 -9.05
C SER A 208 -42.56 16.70 -7.95
N LEU A 209 -43.35 16.19 -6.99
CA LEU A 209 -43.95 17.00 -5.94
C LEU A 209 -42.91 17.66 -5.02
N ILE A 210 -41.80 16.97 -4.72
CA ILE A 210 -40.74 17.54 -3.89
C ILE A 210 -39.95 18.61 -4.65
N TRP A 211 -39.70 18.42 -5.95
CA TRP A 211 -39.05 19.42 -6.80
C TRP A 211 -39.92 20.65 -7.03
N ASP A 212 -41.24 20.48 -7.19
CA ASP A 212 -42.20 21.58 -7.32
C ASP A 212 -42.23 22.46 -6.07
N LYS A 213 -41.94 21.89 -4.89
CA LYS A 213 -41.75 22.64 -3.64
C LYS A 213 -40.37 23.29 -3.51
N GLY A 214 -39.48 23.12 -4.48
CA GLY A 214 -38.11 23.66 -4.46
C GLY A 214 -37.13 22.82 -3.65
N TYR A 215 -37.42 21.54 -3.42
CA TYR A 215 -36.57 20.66 -2.62
C TYR A 215 -36.16 19.39 -3.37
N MET A 216 -35.09 18.75 -2.90
CA MET A 216 -34.61 17.45 -3.37
C MET A 216 -34.25 16.57 -2.18
N ASP A 217 -34.32 15.26 -2.37
CA ASP A 217 -33.78 14.33 -1.36
C ASP A 217 -32.32 13.97 -1.62
N ILE A 218 -31.73 13.22 -0.68
CA ILE A 218 -30.32 12.80 -0.74
C ILE A 218 -29.99 11.98 -2.00
N TYR A 219 -30.94 11.21 -2.53
CA TYR A 219 -30.68 10.36 -3.70
C TYR A 219 -30.82 11.14 -5.01
N ASP A 220 -31.66 12.18 -5.06
CA ASP A 220 -31.64 13.14 -6.16
C ASP A 220 -30.27 13.79 -6.29
N GLU A 221 -29.66 14.21 -5.18
CA GLU A 221 -28.32 14.79 -5.15
C GLU A 221 -27.28 13.85 -5.79
N ILE A 222 -27.31 12.57 -5.43
CA ILE A 222 -26.41 11.54 -5.97
C ILE A 222 -26.67 11.30 -7.46
N ILE A 223 -27.94 11.26 -7.88
CA ILE A 223 -28.32 11.07 -9.29
C ILE A 223 -27.87 12.26 -10.14
N PHE A 224 -28.00 13.49 -9.64
CA PHE A 224 -27.48 14.69 -10.31
C PHE A 224 -25.97 14.63 -10.48
N ALA A 225 -25.25 14.24 -9.43
CA ALA A 225 -23.81 14.06 -9.50
C ALA A 225 -23.41 13.01 -10.56
N ALA A 226 -24.10 11.86 -10.60
CA ALA A 226 -23.89 10.83 -11.61
C ALA A 226 -24.16 11.31 -13.04
N LYS A 227 -25.25 12.06 -13.26
CA LYS A 227 -25.58 12.63 -14.57
C LYS A 227 -24.49 13.60 -15.06
N TYR A 228 -24.04 14.50 -14.18
CA TYR A 228 -22.97 15.44 -14.53
C TYR A 228 -21.63 14.74 -14.77
N ALA A 229 -21.26 13.78 -13.92
CA ALA A 229 -20.03 12.99 -14.07
C ALA A 229 -19.98 12.22 -15.39
N ASN A 230 -21.11 11.67 -15.87
CA ASN A 230 -21.17 10.98 -17.16
C ASN A 230 -21.00 11.93 -18.35
N LYS A 231 -21.37 13.20 -18.18
CA LYS A 231 -21.26 14.23 -19.22
C LYS A 231 -19.84 14.77 -19.34
N ILE A 232 -19.15 14.97 -18.21
CA ILE A 232 -17.79 15.50 -18.23
C ILE A 232 -16.75 14.42 -18.57
N GLY A 233 -15.74 14.80 -19.36
CA GLY A 233 -14.69 13.89 -19.81
C GLY A 233 -13.53 13.69 -18.83
N SER A 234 -13.40 14.55 -17.81
CA SER A 234 -12.30 14.45 -16.83
C SER A 234 -12.52 13.25 -15.91
N LYS A 235 -11.68 12.23 -16.07
CA LYS A 235 -11.78 10.95 -15.38
C LYS A 235 -10.45 10.55 -14.77
N TYR A 236 -10.49 9.63 -13.83
CA TYR A 236 -9.32 9.09 -13.16
C TYR A 236 -8.94 7.75 -13.78
N THR A 237 -7.66 7.60 -14.10
CA THR A 237 -7.09 6.35 -14.63
C THR A 237 -7.13 5.24 -13.59
N HIS A 238 -7.00 5.57 -12.31
CA HIS A 238 -7.16 4.59 -11.24
C HIS A 238 -8.09 5.09 -10.15
N ILE A 239 -8.96 4.21 -9.66
CA ILE A 239 -9.85 4.50 -8.53
C ILE A 239 -9.70 3.40 -7.48
N VAL A 240 -9.53 3.81 -6.24
CA VAL A 240 -9.66 2.95 -5.06
C VAL A 240 -10.89 3.41 -4.30
N LEU A 241 -11.88 2.53 -4.20
CA LEU A 241 -13.12 2.78 -3.48
C LEU A 241 -13.14 1.95 -2.20
N ASP A 242 -12.92 2.60 -1.07
CA ASP A 242 -12.95 1.98 0.24
C ASP A 242 -14.36 1.87 0.81
N GLU A 243 -14.57 0.92 1.73
CA GLU A 243 -15.83 0.68 2.45
C GLU A 243 -17.06 0.50 1.56
N VAL A 244 -16.95 -0.28 0.48
CA VAL A 244 -18.03 -0.42 -0.51
C VAL A 244 -19.33 -1.02 0.06
N GLU A 245 -19.26 -1.67 1.22
CA GLU A 245 -20.42 -2.12 2.00
C GLU A 245 -21.31 -0.98 2.48
N ASN A 246 -20.74 0.21 2.69
CA ASN A 246 -21.43 1.39 3.18
C ASN A 246 -22.10 2.19 2.06
N LEU A 247 -22.05 1.72 0.82
CA LEU A 247 -22.50 2.48 -0.35
C LEU A 247 -23.78 1.91 -0.97
N THR A 248 -24.62 2.83 -1.41
CA THR A 248 -25.79 2.56 -2.26
C THR A 248 -25.34 2.27 -3.70
N ARG A 249 -26.24 1.71 -4.52
CA ARG A 249 -25.90 1.41 -5.93
C ARG A 249 -25.75 2.68 -6.76
N SER A 250 -26.49 3.75 -6.44
CA SER A 250 -26.35 5.05 -7.09
C SER A 250 -24.98 5.70 -6.79
N GLU A 251 -24.48 5.65 -5.55
CA GLU A 251 -23.12 6.12 -5.21
C GLU A 251 -22.04 5.33 -5.96
N ILE A 252 -22.18 3.99 -6.02
CA ILE A 252 -21.24 3.15 -6.79
C ILE A 252 -21.29 3.50 -8.29
N LYS A 253 -22.48 3.74 -8.85
CA LYS A 253 -22.66 4.19 -10.24
C LYS A 253 -21.99 5.55 -10.48
N PHE A 254 -22.14 6.50 -9.56
CA PHE A 254 -21.47 7.80 -9.62
C PHE A 254 -19.96 7.66 -9.61
N VAL A 255 -19.38 6.92 -8.67
CA VAL A 255 -17.92 6.73 -8.64
C VAL A 255 -17.41 6.05 -9.91
N LYS A 256 -18.17 5.10 -10.46
CA LYS A 256 -17.84 4.46 -11.74
C LYS A 256 -17.84 5.40 -12.93
N SER A 257 -18.68 6.44 -12.96
CA SER A 257 -18.65 7.40 -14.07
C SER A 257 -17.40 8.29 -14.05
N LEU A 258 -16.75 8.43 -12.89
CA LEU A 258 -15.44 9.09 -12.75
C LEU A 258 -14.27 8.25 -13.24
N TYR A 259 -14.46 6.95 -13.54
CA TYR A 259 -13.39 6.03 -13.92
C TYR A 259 -13.13 6.05 -15.44
N GLU A 260 -11.88 6.28 -15.82
CA GLU A 260 -11.42 6.16 -17.20
C GLU A 260 -11.01 4.72 -17.50
N THR A 261 -11.54 4.14 -18.57
CA THR A 261 -11.20 2.76 -18.96
C THR A 261 -10.07 2.76 -19.98
N LYS A 262 -8.88 2.34 -19.56
CA LYS A 262 -7.68 2.11 -20.38
C LYS A 262 -7.21 0.65 -20.23
N THR A 263 -6.27 0.22 -21.07
CA THR A 263 -5.68 -1.13 -20.97
C THR A 263 -4.93 -1.34 -19.65
N TYR A 264 -4.47 -0.25 -19.04
CA TYR A 264 -3.71 -0.24 -17.79
C TYR A 264 -4.44 0.43 -16.61
N SER A 265 -5.68 0.88 -16.78
CA SER A 265 -6.47 1.52 -15.71
C SER A 265 -6.91 0.51 -14.65
N SER A 266 -7.14 0.93 -13.40
CA SER A 266 -7.57 0.02 -12.33
C SER A 266 -8.68 0.60 -11.48
N PHE A 267 -9.72 -0.20 -11.22
CA PHE A 267 -10.77 0.13 -10.27
C PHE A 267 -10.77 -0.91 -9.15
N ILE A 268 -10.51 -0.49 -7.92
CA ILE A 268 -10.33 -1.37 -6.77
C ILE A 268 -11.49 -1.17 -5.81
N PHE A 269 -12.30 -2.21 -5.60
CA PHE A 269 -13.29 -2.24 -4.53
C PHE A 269 -12.68 -2.82 -3.26
N ILE A 270 -12.79 -2.12 -2.13
CA ILE A 270 -12.41 -2.64 -0.82
C ILE A 270 -13.67 -2.90 0.00
N PHE A 271 -13.87 -4.16 0.37
CA PHE A 271 -15.05 -4.64 1.07
C PHE A 271 -14.68 -5.13 2.46
N ASN A 272 -15.32 -4.58 3.48
CA ASN A 272 -15.30 -5.14 4.81
C ASN A 272 -16.38 -6.21 4.96
N ASN A 273 -15.98 -7.42 5.35
CA ASN A 273 -16.91 -8.55 5.50
C ASN A 273 -17.78 -8.46 6.79
N GLU A 274 -17.77 -7.33 7.48
CA GLU A 274 -18.55 -7.12 8.70
C GLU A 274 -19.99 -6.73 8.39
N LYS A 275 -20.91 -7.15 9.24
CA LYS A 275 -22.34 -7.00 8.96
C LYS A 275 -22.75 -5.55 9.18
N GLN A 276 -23.27 -4.92 8.14
CA GLN A 276 -24.13 -3.75 8.29
C GLN A 276 -25.57 -4.08 7.90
N ILE A 277 -26.50 -3.43 8.59
CA ILE A 277 -27.95 -3.59 8.45
C ILE A 277 -28.50 -2.23 8.05
N ASP A 278 -28.23 -1.81 6.81
CA ASP A 278 -28.97 -0.73 6.17
C ASP A 278 -29.56 -1.28 4.87
N GLU A 279 -30.89 -1.18 4.76
CA GLU A 279 -31.67 -1.75 3.67
C GLU A 279 -31.44 -1.04 2.32
N ASN A 280 -30.93 0.20 2.34
CA ASN A 280 -30.66 1.00 1.15
C ASN A 280 -29.24 0.81 0.61
N LYS A 281 -28.33 0.24 1.39
CA LYS A 281 -26.98 -0.10 0.92
C LYS A 281 -27.03 -1.24 -0.08
N TRP A 282 -26.12 -1.23 -1.04
CA TRP A 282 -26.14 -2.23 -2.11
C TRP A 282 -25.68 -3.59 -1.60
N LEU A 283 -24.61 -3.67 -0.80
CA LEU A 283 -24.06 -4.96 -0.38
C LEU A 283 -24.69 -5.47 0.91
N ILE A 284 -25.87 -6.09 0.77
CA ILE A 284 -26.56 -6.79 1.86
C ILE A 284 -26.26 -8.29 1.90
N LYS A 285 -26.56 -8.95 3.02
CA LYS A 285 -26.40 -10.40 3.21
C LYS A 285 -27.05 -11.19 2.06
N GLY A 286 -26.26 -12.06 1.43
CA GLY A 286 -26.73 -12.94 0.36
C GLY A 286 -26.80 -12.30 -1.04
N ARG A 287 -26.43 -11.02 -1.21
CA ARG A 287 -26.17 -10.45 -2.54
C ARG A 287 -24.75 -10.82 -2.98
N LYS A 288 -24.60 -11.22 -4.25
CA LYS A 288 -23.31 -11.63 -4.81
C LYS A 288 -22.47 -10.39 -5.12
N LEU A 289 -21.16 -10.45 -4.90
CA LEU A 289 -20.26 -9.30 -5.12
C LEU A 289 -20.15 -8.91 -6.60
N ASN A 290 -20.33 -9.84 -7.54
CA ASN A 290 -20.37 -9.53 -8.98
C ASN A 290 -21.51 -8.56 -9.38
N THR A 291 -22.51 -8.35 -8.50
CA THR A 291 -23.54 -7.32 -8.69
C THR A 291 -22.99 -5.89 -8.55
N LEU A 292 -21.72 -5.71 -8.17
CA LEU A 292 -20.99 -4.46 -8.33
C LEU A 292 -20.74 -4.14 -9.81
N GLY A 293 -21.16 -4.98 -10.76
CA GLY A 293 -21.06 -4.74 -12.21
C GLY A 293 -19.66 -5.01 -12.75
N ALA A 294 -19.00 -6.06 -12.24
CA ALA A 294 -17.71 -6.55 -12.72
C ALA A 294 -17.56 -8.05 -12.42
N ASP A 295 -16.83 -8.75 -13.28
CA ASP A 295 -16.34 -10.10 -12.98
C ASP A 295 -15.00 -10.02 -12.24
N PHE A 296 -14.94 -10.66 -11.08
CA PHE A 296 -13.77 -10.69 -10.21
C PHE A 296 -13.02 -12.03 -10.25
N LYS A 297 -13.36 -12.92 -11.19
CA LYS A 297 -12.65 -14.20 -11.35
C LYS A 297 -11.15 -13.93 -11.56
N GLY A 298 -10.32 -14.47 -10.66
CA GLY A 298 -8.86 -14.25 -10.67
C GLY A 298 -8.39 -12.88 -10.18
N LYS A 299 -9.30 -11.95 -9.85
CA LYS A 299 -9.02 -10.57 -9.41
C LYS A 299 -9.61 -10.24 -8.03
N SER A 300 -9.92 -11.28 -7.24
CA SER A 300 -10.42 -11.17 -5.88
C SER A 300 -9.36 -11.60 -4.87
N PHE A 301 -9.05 -10.73 -3.90
CA PHE A 301 -8.06 -10.93 -2.86
C PHE A 301 -8.75 -10.99 -1.50
N THR A 302 -8.58 -12.10 -0.77
CA THR A 302 -9.24 -12.30 0.53
C THR A 302 -8.22 -12.27 1.65
N PHE A 303 -8.33 -11.32 2.56
CA PHE A 303 -7.50 -11.21 3.75
C PHE A 303 -8.24 -11.86 4.92
N LYS A 304 -7.66 -12.94 5.45
CA LYS A 304 -8.30 -13.82 6.45
C LYS A 304 -7.72 -13.71 7.85
N LYS A 305 -6.44 -13.36 7.97
CA LYS A 305 -5.78 -13.22 9.27
C LYS A 305 -6.11 -11.84 9.82
N ASP A 306 -6.61 -11.80 11.05
CA ASP A 306 -6.70 -10.56 11.79
C ASP A 306 -5.29 -9.95 11.83
N PHE A 307 -5.22 -8.76 11.30
CA PHE A 307 -4.21 -7.75 11.51
C PHE A 307 -4.19 -7.45 12.99
N LYS A 308 -3.56 -8.34 13.75
CA LYS A 308 -3.03 -7.91 15.02
C LYS A 308 -2.02 -6.83 14.68
N GLU A 309 -2.20 -5.65 15.25
CA GLU A 309 -1.03 -4.92 15.76
C GLU A 309 -0.38 -5.87 16.77
N GLU A 310 0.34 -6.86 16.27
CA GLU A 310 1.37 -7.46 17.07
C GLU A 310 2.30 -6.29 17.36
N LYS A 311 2.47 -5.98 18.65
CA LYS A 311 3.77 -5.50 19.11
C LYS A 311 4.75 -6.58 18.70
N VAL A 312 5.17 -6.53 17.43
CA VAL A 312 6.27 -7.32 16.94
C VAL A 312 7.46 -6.73 17.68
N THR A 313 7.88 -7.42 18.74
CA THR A 313 9.15 -7.16 19.38
C THR A 313 10.20 -7.13 18.26
N ARG A 314 10.96 -6.03 18.21
CA ARG A 314 11.96 -5.71 17.18
C ARG A 314 12.89 -6.90 16.86
N ASP A 315 13.03 -7.85 17.77
CA ASP A 315 13.99 -8.96 17.71
C ASP A 315 13.83 -9.96 16.55
N GLU A 316 12.65 -10.12 15.92
CA GLU A 316 12.47 -11.16 14.87
C GLU A 316 12.99 -10.79 13.46
N TYR A 317 13.31 -9.52 13.19
CA TYR A 317 13.89 -9.06 11.91
C TYR A 317 15.27 -8.42 12.03
N MET A 318 15.79 -8.44 13.26
CA MET A 318 17.08 -7.89 13.61
C MET A 318 18.10 -9.00 13.44
N GLU A 319 18.92 -8.87 12.41
CA GLU A 319 20.11 -9.70 12.34
C GLU A 319 21.11 -9.14 13.35
N LYS A 320 21.47 -9.98 14.31
CA LYS A 320 22.50 -9.64 15.30
C LYS A 320 23.85 -9.80 14.62
N PHE A 321 24.71 -8.83 14.85
CA PHE A 321 26.07 -8.83 14.38
C PHE A 321 26.99 -8.38 15.49
N ARG A 322 28.22 -8.86 15.44
CA ARG A 322 29.32 -8.41 16.28
C ARG A 322 30.37 -7.78 15.41
N TYR A 323 30.61 -6.48 15.60
CA TYR A 323 31.75 -5.79 15.00
C TYR A 323 32.95 -5.81 15.95
N ILE A 324 34.08 -6.29 15.47
CA ILE A 324 35.36 -6.31 16.19
C ILE A 324 36.29 -5.33 15.47
N ASN A 325 36.63 -4.22 16.12
CA ASN A 325 37.60 -3.30 15.58
C ASN A 325 39.02 -3.85 15.80
N LEU A 326 39.75 -4.12 14.72
CA LEU A 326 41.07 -4.74 14.81
C LEU A 326 42.15 -3.78 15.33
N LYS A 327 41.95 -2.47 15.19
CA LYS A 327 42.89 -1.42 15.60
C LYS A 327 42.75 -1.07 17.08
N TYR A 328 41.54 -0.77 17.53
CA TYR A 328 41.26 -0.34 18.91
C TYR A 328 40.85 -1.49 19.83
N LYS A 329 40.69 -2.71 19.30
CA LYS A 329 40.29 -3.92 20.04
C LYS A 329 38.96 -3.82 20.77
N ASN A 330 38.12 -2.84 20.43
CA ASN A 330 36.76 -2.76 20.95
C ASN A 330 35.81 -3.68 20.15
N ILE A 331 34.88 -4.27 20.88
CA ILE A 331 33.84 -5.15 20.36
C ILE A 331 32.51 -4.44 20.56
N VAL A 332 31.69 -4.46 19.52
CA VAL A 332 30.40 -3.80 19.51
C VAL A 332 29.37 -4.77 18.94
N ASP A 333 28.44 -5.18 19.76
CA ASP A 333 27.28 -5.96 19.33
C ASP A 333 26.20 -5.00 18.85
N PHE A 334 25.66 -5.27 17.66
CA PHE A 334 24.66 -4.42 17.04
C PHE A 334 23.63 -5.25 16.31
N ASN A 335 22.46 -4.64 16.13
CA ASN A 335 21.36 -5.26 15.43
C ASN A 335 21.09 -4.44 14.17
N LEU A 336 21.02 -5.11 13.03
CA LEU A 336 20.71 -4.51 11.74
C LEU A 336 19.27 -4.88 11.36
N ASP A 337 18.43 -3.86 11.13
CA ASP A 337 17.09 -4.08 10.61
C ASP A 337 17.17 -4.35 9.09
N THR A 338 17.11 -5.62 8.72
CA THR A 338 17.16 -6.05 7.32
C THR A 338 15.83 -5.86 6.59
N SER A 339 14.75 -5.58 7.33
CA SER A 339 13.37 -5.52 6.83
C SER A 339 12.83 -4.10 6.64
N SER A 340 13.43 -3.11 7.30
CA SER A 340 13.05 -1.69 7.20
C SER A 340 13.57 -1.03 5.92
N SER A 341 12.81 -0.03 5.42
CA SER A 341 13.32 0.86 4.36
C SER A 341 14.27 1.91 4.90
N LYS A 342 14.16 2.25 6.19
CA LYS A 342 15.15 3.06 6.89
C LYS A 342 16.21 2.11 7.42
N LYS A 343 17.43 2.26 6.93
CA LYS A 343 18.57 1.50 7.43
C LYS A 343 18.96 2.13 8.77
N GLU A 344 18.75 1.39 9.85
CA GLU A 344 19.06 1.80 11.22
C GLU A 344 19.93 0.70 11.87
N ILE A 345 20.93 1.12 12.64
CA ILE A 345 21.80 0.22 13.42
C ILE A 345 21.52 0.49 14.89
N PHE A 346 21.25 -0.58 15.64
CA PHE A 346 20.88 -0.49 17.05
C PHE A 346 21.95 -1.15 17.91
N LEU A 347 22.38 -0.44 18.95
CA LEU A 347 23.28 -0.93 19.99
C LEU A 347 22.49 -1.38 21.22
N ASP A 348 23.10 -2.25 22.03
CA ASP A 348 22.50 -2.75 23.27
C ASP A 348 22.29 -1.65 24.33
N ASP A 349 23.02 -0.54 24.24
CA ASP A 349 22.88 0.64 25.11
C ASP A 349 21.72 1.58 24.69
N ASN A 350 20.88 1.13 23.74
CA ASN A 350 19.81 1.89 23.08
C ASN A 350 20.27 3.03 22.17
N THR A 351 21.55 3.11 21.84
CA THR A 351 22.03 4.03 20.78
C THR A 351 21.52 3.56 19.43
N ILE A 352 21.04 4.50 18.61
CA ILE A 352 20.49 4.24 17.29
C ILE A 352 21.25 5.12 16.30
N PHE A 353 21.90 4.51 15.31
CA PHE A 353 22.45 5.22 14.17
C PHE A 353 21.41 5.27 13.05
N ASN A 354 21.06 6.47 12.63
CA ASN A 354 20.11 6.71 11.56
C ASN A 354 20.84 6.74 10.19
N GLU A 355 20.06 6.87 9.11
CA GLU A 355 20.58 6.86 7.73
C GLU A 355 21.70 7.89 7.47
N ASP A 356 21.62 9.07 8.10
CA ASP A 356 22.64 10.11 7.99
C ASP A 356 23.96 9.76 8.70
N GLU A 357 23.94 8.79 9.61
CA GLU A 357 25.06 8.40 10.47
C GLU A 357 25.69 7.07 10.05
N ILE A 358 25.11 6.38 9.07
CA ILE A 358 25.62 5.13 8.51
C ILE A 358 26.16 5.33 7.09
N VAL A 359 26.97 4.39 6.64
CA VAL A 359 27.51 4.34 5.30
C VAL A 359 27.28 2.95 4.71
N GLU A 360 26.90 2.94 3.44
CA GLU A 360 26.74 1.74 2.65
C GLU A 360 28.11 1.28 2.11
N ILE A 361 28.41 -0.01 2.28
CA ILE A 361 29.68 -0.61 1.91
C ILE A 361 29.42 -1.82 1.04
N ASN A 362 30.11 -1.91 -0.10
CA ASN A 362 30.01 -3.06 -0.99
C ASN A 362 30.68 -4.29 -0.38
N VAL A 363 29.99 -5.43 -0.44
CA VAL A 363 30.52 -6.75 -0.09
C VAL A 363 30.88 -7.49 -1.39
N PHE A 364 32.16 -7.82 -1.52
CA PHE A 364 32.70 -8.55 -2.67
C PHE A 364 32.84 -10.06 -2.37
N ASN A 365 32.88 -10.87 -3.42
CA ASN A 365 33.02 -12.33 -3.33
C ASN A 365 34.37 -12.78 -2.74
N ASP A 366 34.38 -14.07 -2.36
CA ASP A 366 35.38 -14.82 -1.59
C ASP A 366 36.85 -14.36 -1.74
N ILE A 367 37.43 -13.80 -0.66
CA ILE A 367 38.88 -13.83 -0.47
C ILE A 367 39.28 -15.10 0.25
N ALA A 368 40.31 -15.76 -0.28
CA ALA A 368 40.85 -16.93 0.36
C ALA A 368 41.62 -16.58 1.63
N ALA A 369 41.12 -17.03 2.77
CA ALA A 369 41.92 -17.33 3.94
C ALA A 369 42.57 -18.73 3.81
N GLY A 370 43.05 -19.11 2.63
CA GLY A 370 43.69 -20.39 2.32
C GLY A 370 44.68 -20.26 1.16
N ASN A 371 44.67 -21.19 0.21
CA ASN A 371 45.34 -21.01 -1.09
C ASN A 371 44.71 -19.83 -1.83
N PRO A 372 45.47 -18.97 -2.52
CA PRO A 372 44.91 -17.78 -3.14
C PRO A 372 43.83 -18.15 -4.19
N ILE A 373 42.82 -17.30 -4.38
CA ILE A 373 41.70 -17.51 -5.32
C ILE A 373 41.57 -16.27 -6.22
N GLU A 374 41.18 -16.45 -7.49
CA GLU A 374 40.86 -15.35 -8.41
C GLU A 374 39.81 -14.41 -7.82
N MET A 375 40.10 -13.10 -7.85
CA MET A 375 39.19 -12.07 -7.34
C MET A 375 38.04 -11.85 -8.36
N ASN A 376 36.79 -12.08 -7.95
CA ASN A 376 35.61 -11.72 -8.74
C ASN A 376 35.08 -10.36 -8.26
N ASP A 377 35.06 -9.36 -9.16
CA ASP A 377 34.58 -8.00 -8.89
C ASP A 377 33.05 -7.88 -8.77
N GLU A 378 32.31 -8.98 -8.91
CA GLU A 378 30.86 -9.00 -8.72
C GLU A 378 30.47 -8.67 -7.27
N ILE A 379 29.73 -7.56 -7.10
CA ILE A 379 29.13 -7.16 -5.83
C ILE A 379 28.05 -8.19 -5.45
N LYS A 380 28.26 -8.89 -4.33
CA LYS A 380 27.33 -9.92 -3.85
C LYS A 380 26.17 -9.30 -3.08
N GLU A 381 26.50 -8.36 -2.20
CA GLU A 381 25.54 -7.64 -1.37
C GLU A 381 26.11 -6.30 -0.88
N LYS A 382 25.28 -5.54 -0.17
CA LYS A 382 25.63 -4.26 0.45
C LYS A 382 25.42 -4.39 1.96
N PHE A 383 26.39 -3.90 2.73
CA PHE A 383 26.33 -3.88 4.19
C PHE A 383 26.36 -2.44 4.70
N TYR A 384 25.81 -2.19 5.90
CA TYR A 384 25.76 -0.86 6.49
C TYR A 384 26.55 -0.84 7.80
N LEU A 385 27.39 0.18 7.98
CA LEU A 385 28.11 0.45 9.24
C LEU A 385 27.98 1.92 9.64
N PRO A 386 28.05 2.26 10.93
CA PRO A 386 28.11 3.66 11.36
C PRO A 386 29.37 4.34 10.82
N LYS A 387 29.23 5.57 10.30
CA LYS A 387 30.33 6.40 9.79
C LYS A 387 31.45 6.55 10.82
N GLY A 388 31.10 6.62 12.11
CA GLY A 388 32.06 6.74 13.21
C GLY A 388 32.89 5.48 13.48
N TRP A 389 32.48 4.31 12.97
CA TRP A 389 33.25 3.07 13.09
C TRP A 389 34.31 2.93 11.99
N LEU A 390 34.16 3.69 10.91
CA LEU A 390 35.13 3.80 9.85
C LEU A 390 36.06 4.98 10.09
N GLU A 391 37.29 4.88 9.58
CA GLU A 391 38.20 6.02 9.58
C GLU A 391 37.76 7.03 8.51
N ARG A 392 37.67 8.32 8.88
CA ARG A 392 37.24 9.39 7.96
C ARG A 392 38.15 9.46 6.73
N GLY A 393 37.54 9.53 5.54
CA GLY A 393 38.19 9.97 4.30
C GLY A 393 38.88 8.90 3.45
N LYS A 394 38.58 7.60 3.58
CA LYS A 394 39.15 6.55 2.73
C LYS A 394 38.10 5.49 2.32
N ASP A 395 38.18 5.05 1.07
CA ASP A 395 37.32 3.99 0.52
C ASP A 395 37.46 2.70 1.34
N THR A 396 36.33 2.13 1.75
CA THR A 396 36.25 0.88 2.51
C THR A 396 35.38 -0.10 1.75
N PHE A 397 35.71 -1.39 1.82
CA PHE A 397 34.92 -2.47 1.26
C PHE A 397 34.96 -3.69 2.19
N ILE A 398 34.05 -4.64 1.97
CA ILE A 398 33.95 -5.85 2.79
C ILE A 398 34.21 -7.07 1.92
N LEU A 399 34.91 -8.05 2.50
CA LEU A 399 35.24 -9.30 1.83
C LEU A 399 34.73 -10.46 2.68
N HIS A 400 34.12 -11.43 2.02
CA HIS A 400 33.69 -12.67 2.64
C HIS A 400 34.90 -13.60 2.81
N VAL A 401 35.14 -14.07 4.03
CA VAL A 401 36.27 -14.95 4.36
C VAL A 401 35.93 -16.38 3.97
N LYS A 402 36.87 -17.02 3.27
CA LYS A 402 36.80 -18.45 2.95
C LYS A 402 38.07 -19.18 3.39
N GLY A 403 37.96 -20.09 4.34
CA GLY A 403 39.06 -20.85 4.94
C GLY A 403 39.41 -20.43 6.38
N ASP A 404 40.31 -21.18 7.01
CA ASP A 404 40.65 -21.06 8.43
C ASP A 404 42.08 -20.53 8.69
N SER A 405 42.80 -20.02 7.69
CA SER A 405 44.21 -19.61 7.88
C SER A 405 44.43 -18.45 8.86
N MET A 406 43.37 -17.74 9.24
CA MET A 406 43.45 -16.58 10.14
C MET A 406 42.73 -16.82 11.49
N ILE A 407 42.48 -18.09 11.83
CA ILE A 407 41.69 -18.49 13.01
C ILE A 407 42.27 -17.96 14.34
N ASP A 408 43.59 -17.95 14.52
CA ASP A 408 44.24 -17.45 15.74
C ASP A 408 44.18 -15.91 15.86
N LYS A 409 43.76 -15.22 14.79
CA LYS A 409 43.41 -13.79 14.81
C LYS A 409 41.91 -13.56 15.00
N ASN A 410 41.15 -14.60 15.34
CA ASN A 410 39.70 -14.58 15.49
C ASN A 410 38.98 -14.20 14.18
N ILE A 411 39.54 -14.60 13.04
CA ILE A 411 38.93 -14.48 11.72
C ILE A 411 38.65 -15.88 11.20
N ASN A 412 37.37 -16.25 11.15
CA ASN A 412 36.89 -17.59 10.85
C ASN A 412 36.31 -17.65 9.43
N ASP A 413 36.19 -18.87 8.91
CA ASP A 413 35.44 -19.14 7.68
C ASP A 413 34.00 -18.61 7.82
N GLY A 414 33.51 -17.86 6.82
CA GLY A 414 32.19 -17.23 6.82
C GLY A 414 32.11 -15.84 7.47
N ASP A 415 33.19 -15.35 8.10
CA ASP A 415 33.23 -13.98 8.62
C ASP A 415 33.28 -12.94 7.48
N LEU A 416 32.85 -11.72 7.78
CA LEU A 416 33.00 -10.56 6.90
C LEU A 416 34.14 -9.67 7.40
N VAL A 417 35.12 -9.38 6.57
CA VAL A 417 36.27 -8.54 6.95
C VAL A 417 36.17 -7.17 6.28
N VAL A 418 36.22 -6.12 7.11
CA VAL A 418 36.18 -4.73 6.67
C VAL A 418 37.60 -4.30 6.28
N ILE A 419 37.82 -4.07 4.98
CA ILE A 419 39.09 -3.67 4.40
C ILE A 419 39.06 -2.19 4.05
N LYS A 420 40.04 -1.47 4.59
CA LYS A 420 40.37 -0.11 4.18
C LYS A 420 41.25 -0.16 2.94
N LYS A 421 40.80 0.41 1.83
CA LYS A 421 41.54 0.42 0.56
C LYS A 421 42.79 1.28 0.70
N GLN A 422 43.95 0.67 0.50
CA GLN A 422 45.26 1.34 0.51
C GLN A 422 46.30 0.40 -0.09
N ASN A 423 47.29 0.95 -0.78
CA ASN A 423 48.38 0.20 -1.42
C ASN A 423 49.63 0.02 -0.54
N THR A 424 49.58 0.51 0.70
CA THR A 424 50.66 0.41 1.70
C THR A 424 50.15 -0.23 2.98
N ALA A 425 51.00 -0.98 3.69
CA ALA A 425 50.68 -1.57 4.99
C ALA A 425 51.91 -1.57 5.90
N TYR A 426 51.70 -1.54 7.21
CA TYR A 426 52.76 -1.58 8.21
C TYR A 426 53.08 -3.01 8.63
N ASN A 427 54.22 -3.19 9.29
CA ASN A 427 54.60 -4.47 9.86
C ASN A 427 53.54 -4.92 10.89
N ASN A 428 53.11 -6.17 10.77
CA ASN A 428 52.04 -6.83 11.54
C ASN A 428 50.59 -6.44 11.16
N ASP A 429 50.38 -5.65 10.11
CA ASP A 429 49.03 -5.41 9.60
C ASP A 429 48.46 -6.70 9.00
N ILE A 430 47.16 -6.90 9.18
CA ILE A 430 46.41 -7.92 8.44
C ILE A 430 46.03 -7.29 7.10
N VAL A 431 46.53 -7.85 6.01
CA VAL A 431 46.39 -7.30 4.66
C VAL A 431 45.57 -8.22 3.78
N ALA A 432 44.73 -7.61 2.95
CA ALA A 432 44.24 -8.23 1.73
C ALA A 432 45.29 -7.96 0.64
N ALA A 433 45.94 -9.02 0.15
CA ALA A 433 46.99 -8.94 -0.86
C ALA A 433 46.61 -9.80 -2.06
N SER A 434 46.84 -9.28 -3.27
CA SER A 434 46.85 -10.08 -4.50
C SER A 434 48.27 -10.57 -4.74
N ILE A 435 48.42 -11.87 -4.98
CA ILE A 435 49.68 -12.55 -5.29
C ILE A 435 49.46 -13.29 -6.59
N ASP A 436 50.19 -12.91 -7.64
CA ASP A 436 50.10 -13.53 -8.98
C ASP A 436 48.65 -13.58 -9.51
N GLY A 437 47.85 -12.53 -9.20
CA GLY A 437 46.44 -12.39 -9.60
C GLY A 437 45.41 -12.92 -8.60
N GLU A 438 45.84 -13.66 -7.58
CA GLU A 438 44.95 -14.32 -6.63
C GLU A 438 44.94 -13.61 -5.25
N ALA A 439 43.76 -13.38 -4.68
CA ALA A 439 43.60 -12.61 -3.44
C ALA A 439 43.67 -13.49 -2.18
N THR A 440 44.40 -13.02 -1.16
CA THR A 440 44.50 -13.67 0.16
C THR A 440 44.47 -12.68 1.32
N LEU A 441 43.99 -13.14 2.48
CA LEU A 441 44.06 -12.42 3.76
C LEU A 441 45.14 -13.02 4.66
N LYS A 442 46.17 -12.25 5.02
CA LYS A 442 47.31 -12.70 5.83
C LYS A 442 47.91 -11.57 6.67
N THR A 443 48.74 -11.91 7.67
CA THR A 443 49.53 -10.91 8.42
C THR A 443 50.81 -10.59 7.66
N LEU A 444 51.04 -9.32 7.34
CA LEU A 444 52.30 -8.87 6.75
C LEU A 444 53.42 -8.82 7.79
N LYS A 445 54.55 -9.47 7.51
CA LYS A 445 55.78 -9.34 8.28
C LYS A 445 56.87 -8.73 7.42
N LEU A 446 57.34 -7.57 7.87
CA LEU A 446 58.49 -6.88 7.31
C LEU A 446 59.69 -7.18 8.21
N ASN A 447 60.38 -8.29 7.97
CA ASN A 447 61.67 -8.56 8.62
C ASN A 447 62.79 -7.87 7.82
N GLU A 448 63.91 -7.50 8.46
CA GLU A 448 65.00 -6.68 7.89
C GLU A 448 65.67 -7.21 6.60
N LYS A 449 65.28 -8.40 6.10
CA LYS A 449 65.83 -8.96 4.86
C LYS A 449 64.79 -9.23 3.77
N LYS A 450 63.57 -9.71 4.07
CA LYS A 450 62.54 -10.04 3.05
C LYS A 450 61.11 -9.95 3.62
N PRO A 451 60.15 -9.38 2.89
CA PRO A 451 58.75 -9.33 3.32
C PRO A 451 58.05 -10.68 3.08
N ILE A 452 57.25 -11.11 4.07
CA ILE A 452 56.52 -12.39 4.04
C ILE A 452 55.07 -12.19 4.53
N LEU A 453 54.15 -13.01 4.02
CA LEU A 453 52.77 -13.11 4.52
C LEU A 453 52.62 -14.35 5.39
N ILE A 454 52.11 -14.17 6.60
CA ILE A 454 51.97 -15.23 7.60
C ILE A 454 50.48 -15.48 7.88
N ALA A 455 50.08 -16.75 7.82
CA ALA A 455 48.80 -17.23 8.31
C ALA A 455 48.79 -17.22 9.84
N ALA A 456 47.67 -16.88 10.44
CA ALA A 456 47.43 -17.08 11.86
C ALA A 456 46.77 -18.44 12.12
N ASN A 457 47.33 -19.49 11.51
CA ASN A 457 46.95 -20.88 11.71
C ASN A 457 48.20 -21.73 11.41
N PRO A 458 48.71 -22.52 12.37
CA PRO A 458 49.94 -23.29 12.22
C PRO A 458 49.94 -24.31 11.07
N LYS A 459 48.77 -24.67 10.54
CA LYS A 459 48.64 -25.58 9.39
C LYS A 459 49.18 -25.00 8.07
N TYR A 460 49.34 -23.68 8.00
CA TYR A 460 49.70 -22.96 6.78
C TYR A 460 51.11 -22.37 6.90
N GLY A 461 51.95 -22.62 5.89
CA GLY A 461 53.30 -22.07 5.82
C GLY A 461 53.33 -20.56 5.54
N ALA A 462 54.45 -19.91 5.86
CA ALA A 462 54.69 -18.53 5.48
C ALA A 462 54.84 -18.42 3.94
N ILE A 463 54.29 -17.35 3.36
CA ILE A 463 54.36 -17.08 1.92
C ILE A 463 55.42 -16.00 1.71
N PRO A 464 56.62 -16.33 1.18
CA PRO A 464 57.60 -15.32 0.80
C PRO A 464 57.09 -14.53 -0.42
N LEU A 465 57.31 -13.21 -0.39
CA LEU A 465 56.89 -12.30 -1.46
C LEU A 465 57.98 -12.02 -2.49
N GLU A 466 59.20 -12.51 -2.26
CA GLU A 466 60.31 -12.37 -3.20
C GLU A 466 60.03 -13.15 -4.49
N GLY A 467 60.20 -12.50 -5.64
CA GLY A 467 60.00 -13.10 -6.95
C GLY A 467 58.54 -13.29 -7.37
N LYS A 468 57.58 -12.72 -6.64
CA LYS A 468 56.15 -12.77 -6.96
C LYS A 468 55.60 -11.40 -7.33
N GLU A 469 54.56 -11.35 -8.15
CA GLU A 469 53.82 -10.12 -8.38
C GLU A 469 52.84 -9.91 -7.22
N VAL A 470 53.11 -8.92 -6.37
CA VAL A 470 52.32 -8.69 -5.15
C VAL A 470 51.78 -7.27 -5.12
N SER A 471 50.48 -7.14 -4.91
CA SER A 471 49.84 -5.85 -4.64
C SER A 471 49.04 -5.90 -3.34
N ILE A 472 49.19 -4.87 -2.51
CA ILE A 472 48.34 -4.67 -1.33
C ILE A 472 47.05 -4.00 -1.81
N ILE A 473 45.93 -4.69 -1.58
CA ILE A 473 44.59 -4.19 -1.93
C ILE A 473 44.07 -3.31 -0.78
N GLY A 474 44.37 -3.70 0.45
CA GLY A 474 44.03 -2.92 1.63
C GLY A 474 44.42 -3.58 2.94
N VAL A 475 44.11 -2.88 4.03
CA VAL A 475 44.38 -3.33 5.41
C VAL A 475 43.06 -3.61 6.12
N ALA A 476 42.98 -4.74 6.84
CA ALA A 476 41.82 -5.10 7.63
C ALA A 476 41.72 -4.23 8.88
N ILE A 477 40.60 -3.50 8.98
CA ILE A 477 40.31 -2.59 10.10
C ILE A 477 39.25 -3.14 11.04
N GLY A 478 38.46 -4.12 10.60
CA GLY A 478 37.45 -4.76 11.44
C GLY A 478 36.94 -6.10 10.91
N VAL A 479 36.25 -6.84 11.77
CA VAL A 479 35.62 -8.13 11.47
C VAL A 479 34.17 -8.06 11.92
N ILE A 480 33.24 -8.47 11.06
CA ILE A 480 31.82 -8.59 11.36
C ILE A 480 31.50 -10.08 11.42
N LYS A 481 30.92 -10.51 12.54
CA LYS A 481 30.44 -11.88 12.77
C LYS A 481 28.92 -11.84 12.91
N LYS A 482 28.23 -12.83 12.33
CA LYS A 482 26.78 -13.01 12.44
C LYS A 482 26.41 -13.91 13.61
#